data_AF-A0AAQ3SSJ4-F1
#
_entry.id   AF-A0AAQ3SSJ4-F1
#
_cell.length_a   1.000
_cell.length_b   1.000
_cell.length_c   1.000
_cell.angle_alpha   90.00
_cell.angle_beta   90.00
_cell.angle_gamma   90.00
#
_symmetry.space_group_name_H-M   'P 1'
#
loop_
_entity.id
_entity.type
_entity.pdbx_description
1 polymer ?
#
loop_
_entity_poly.entity_id
_entity_poly.type
_entity_poly.pdbx_seq_one_letter_code
_entity_poly.pdbx_strand_id
1 'polypeptide(L)'
;MEHPVDQPPKISKCQAAVKTLKVAGMTNRSAQLFGIYANISAWGHEHIKPDAYSATIMQVSNESRRPTFPSLYNDNKLHFFAQWTTDRDWRTGCYNMDCPGFVPFRNTRADMPIPGMVVDAVSSYGGADSSMVLQIVKDGRPGVGNGDWWLYRVSGPVRFPLGHWPAALFTSLSRHATVAAWYGAVGFPPRARDEPLPAMGSGRGPGEGYARAAYLADIRLMDDMANPVDASMAYVMPLANAEGCYKVAMEDTNGPPYTFFYGGPVSHAC
;
A
#
# COMPACT_ATOMS: atom_id res chain seq x y z
N MET A 1 -19.70 27.81 -38.74
CA MET A 1 -19.60 26.38 -38.39
C MET A 1 -18.59 26.28 -37.27
N GLU A 2 -19.07 26.37 -36.03
CA GLU A 2 -18.23 26.27 -34.83
C GLU A 2 -17.99 24.80 -34.53
N HIS A 3 -16.72 24.43 -34.37
CA HIS A 3 -16.32 23.10 -33.91
C HIS A 3 -16.76 22.91 -32.45
N PRO A 4 -17.32 21.74 -32.09
CA PRO A 4 -17.63 21.47 -30.70
C PRO A 4 -16.33 21.40 -29.91
N VAL A 5 -16.24 22.24 -28.88
CA VAL A 5 -15.19 22.20 -27.86
C VAL A 5 -15.27 20.82 -27.21
N ASP A 6 -14.24 20.01 -27.42
CA ASP A 6 -14.07 18.72 -26.77
C ASP A 6 -14.19 18.92 -25.26
N GLN A 7 -15.19 18.28 -24.65
CA GLN A 7 -15.31 18.26 -23.21
C GLN A 7 -14.07 17.56 -22.65
N PRO A 8 -13.39 18.14 -21.63
CA PRO A 8 -12.26 17.46 -21.02
C PRO A 8 -12.72 16.07 -20.50
N PRO A 9 -11.88 15.04 -20.64
CA PRO A 9 -12.25 13.68 -20.27
C PRO A 9 -12.72 13.65 -18.81
N LYS A 10 -13.86 13.00 -18.58
CA LYS A 10 -14.47 12.83 -17.26
C LYS A 10 -13.41 12.26 -16.31
N ILE A 11 -12.92 13.09 -15.39
CA ILE A 11 -12.08 12.66 -14.27
C ILE A 11 -12.85 11.57 -13.54
N SER A 12 -12.41 10.31 -13.62
CA SER A 12 -12.95 9.24 -12.78
C SER A 12 -12.51 9.54 -11.35
N LYS A 13 -13.34 10.27 -10.61
CA LYS A 13 -13.17 10.45 -9.17
C LYS A 13 -13.03 9.08 -8.53
N CYS A 14 -12.10 8.91 -7.59
CA CYS A 14 -12.15 7.80 -6.63
C CYS A 14 -13.58 7.75 -6.08
N GLN A 15 -14.37 6.77 -6.52
CA GLN A 15 -15.74 6.66 -6.05
C GLN A 15 -15.67 6.17 -4.61
N ALA A 16 -16.05 7.01 -3.66
CA ALA A 16 -16.18 6.61 -2.27
C ALA A 16 -17.29 5.56 -2.15
N ALA A 17 -16.92 4.30 -1.89
CA ALA A 17 -17.86 3.28 -1.43
C ALA A 17 -17.14 2.02 -0.91
N VAL A 18 -16.50 2.11 0.26
CA VAL A 18 -16.27 0.93 1.10
C VAL A 18 -16.97 1.17 2.44
N LYS A 19 -17.94 0.31 2.78
CA LYS A 19 -18.64 0.38 4.07
C LYS A 19 -17.88 -0.36 5.17
N THR A 20 -17.13 -1.40 4.80
CA THR A 20 -16.38 -2.25 5.72
C THR A 20 -14.93 -2.35 5.26
N LEU A 21 -14.03 -1.74 6.02
CA LEU A 21 -12.58 -1.89 5.88
C LEU A 21 -12.05 -2.43 7.20
N LYS A 22 -11.47 -3.64 7.17
CA LYS A 22 -10.74 -4.21 8.30
C LYS A 22 -9.24 -4.17 8.01
N VAL A 23 -8.46 -3.81 9.01
CA VAL A 23 -7.00 -3.68 8.87
C VAL A 23 -6.28 -4.42 10.00
N ALA A 24 -5.08 -4.90 9.70
CA ALA A 24 -4.11 -5.39 10.68
C ALA A 24 -2.69 -5.05 10.19
N GLY A 25 -1.92 -4.36 11.02
CA GLY A 25 -0.57 -3.93 10.66
C GLY A 25 0.04 -2.99 11.69
N MET A 26 0.94 -2.14 11.23
CA MET A 26 1.73 -1.22 12.05
C MET A 26 1.69 0.19 11.47
N THR A 27 1.77 1.19 12.33
CA THR A 27 1.93 2.60 11.96
C THR A 27 3.05 3.24 12.75
N ASN A 28 3.75 4.19 12.13
CA ASN A 28 4.69 5.06 12.80
C ASN A 28 4.24 6.52 12.69
N ARG A 29 4.27 7.25 13.80
CA ARG A 29 4.05 8.70 13.83
C ARG A 29 5.35 9.41 14.16
N SER A 30 5.76 10.31 13.27
CA SER A 30 7.00 11.09 13.41
C SER A 30 6.71 12.56 13.13
N ALA A 31 7.52 13.46 13.70
CA ALA A 31 7.40 14.90 13.45
C ALA A 31 7.60 15.23 11.96
N GLN A 32 8.56 14.56 11.31
CA GLN A 32 8.82 14.63 9.88
C GLN A 32 9.34 13.26 9.41
N LEU A 33 8.87 12.80 8.26
CA LEU A 33 9.44 11.66 7.54
C LEU A 33 9.34 11.90 6.04
N PHE A 34 10.35 11.44 5.30
CA PHE A 34 10.47 11.70 3.87
C PHE A 34 10.37 10.44 3.04
N GLY A 35 10.18 9.28 3.67
CA GLY A 35 9.89 8.06 2.97
C GLY A 35 9.77 6.85 3.88
N ILE A 36 9.38 5.75 3.25
CA ILE A 36 9.24 4.43 3.84
C ILE A 36 9.78 3.38 2.88
N TYR A 37 10.22 2.27 3.46
CA TYR A 37 10.73 1.10 2.75
C TYR A 37 10.27 -0.14 3.48
N ALA A 38 9.91 -1.18 2.74
CA ALA A 38 9.67 -2.51 3.28
C ALA A 38 9.81 -3.58 2.19
N ASN A 39 10.18 -4.77 2.61
CA ASN A 39 9.97 -5.99 1.86
C ASN A 39 8.56 -6.53 2.16
N ILE A 40 7.78 -6.83 1.12
CA ILE A 40 6.37 -7.21 1.23
C ILE A 40 6.17 -8.58 0.63
N SER A 41 5.63 -9.52 1.41
CA SER A 41 5.17 -10.81 0.89
C SER A 41 3.91 -10.66 0.01
N ALA A 42 3.89 -11.33 -1.13
CA ALA A 42 2.81 -11.23 -2.12
C ALA A 42 1.88 -12.44 -2.01
N TRP A 43 0.64 -12.25 -1.54
CA TRP A 43 -0.32 -13.35 -1.40
C TRP A 43 -1.56 -13.12 -2.27
N GLY A 44 -1.90 -14.11 -3.09
CA GLY A 44 -3.14 -14.16 -3.87
C GLY A 44 -4.11 -15.21 -3.31
N HIS A 45 -5.39 -15.07 -3.61
CA HIS A 45 -6.43 -16.02 -3.21
C HIS A 45 -7.38 -16.29 -4.38
N GLU A 46 -7.50 -17.55 -4.79
CA GLU A 46 -8.38 -17.94 -5.90
C GLU A 46 -9.88 -17.75 -5.60
N HIS A 47 -10.25 -17.56 -4.34
CA HIS A 47 -11.64 -17.49 -3.89
C HIS A 47 -12.08 -16.10 -3.41
N ILE A 48 -11.29 -15.05 -3.66
CA ILE A 48 -11.78 -13.68 -3.46
C ILE A 48 -12.84 -13.39 -4.51
N LYS A 49 -14.03 -13.00 -4.05
CA LYS A 49 -15.10 -12.57 -4.95
C LYS A 49 -14.70 -11.26 -5.65
N PRO A 50 -15.13 -11.02 -6.90
CA PRO A 50 -14.71 -9.86 -7.69
C PRO A 50 -15.00 -8.50 -7.04
N ASP A 51 -15.98 -8.43 -6.15
CA ASP A 51 -16.36 -7.22 -5.44
C ASP A 51 -15.69 -7.07 -4.07
N ALA A 52 -15.11 -8.14 -3.52
CA ALA A 52 -14.33 -8.09 -2.29
C ALA A 52 -12.85 -7.78 -2.58
N TYR A 53 -12.11 -7.30 -1.57
CA TYR A 53 -10.67 -7.06 -1.71
C TYR A 53 -9.87 -7.56 -0.51
N SER A 54 -8.63 -7.96 -0.79
CA SER A 54 -7.57 -8.23 0.17
C SER A 54 -6.28 -7.62 -0.38
N ALA A 55 -5.59 -6.81 0.41
CA ALA A 55 -4.43 -6.06 -0.03
C ALA A 55 -3.38 -5.94 1.05
N THR A 56 -2.13 -5.79 0.62
CA THR A 56 -1.01 -5.36 1.46
C THR A 56 -0.62 -3.94 1.05
N ILE A 57 -0.48 -3.04 2.02
CA ILE A 57 -0.38 -1.61 1.78
C ILE A 57 0.80 -1.01 2.51
N MET A 58 1.54 -0.17 1.79
CA MET A 58 2.51 0.79 2.33
C MET A 58 2.00 2.20 2.06
N GLN A 59 2.01 3.07 3.07
CA GLN A 59 1.39 4.39 2.98
C GLN A 59 2.18 5.46 3.75
N VAL A 60 2.31 6.63 3.14
CA VAL A 60 2.73 7.88 3.81
C VAL A 60 1.58 8.89 3.82
N SER A 61 1.45 9.66 4.89
CA SER A 61 0.40 10.67 5.03
C SER A 61 0.75 11.70 6.11
N ASN A 62 -0.04 12.79 6.21
CA ASN A 62 0.04 13.72 7.36
C ASN A 62 -1.07 13.52 8.40
N GLU A 63 -1.99 12.58 8.16
CA GLU A 63 -3.17 12.36 8.99
C GLU A 63 -3.49 10.86 8.97
N SER A 64 -4.17 10.35 10.01
CA SER A 64 -4.64 8.96 9.98
C SER A 64 -5.70 8.82 8.89
N ARG A 65 -5.31 8.32 7.72
CA ARG A 65 -6.20 8.18 6.56
C ARG A 65 -6.56 6.72 6.39
N ARG A 66 -7.86 6.42 6.47
CA ARG A 66 -8.37 5.09 6.09
C ARG A 66 -8.36 5.02 4.57
N PRO A 67 -7.71 4.03 3.95
CA PRO A 67 -7.82 3.84 2.51
C PRO A 67 -9.25 3.50 2.11
N THR A 68 -9.61 3.80 0.87
CA THR A 68 -10.75 3.16 0.23
C THR A 68 -10.24 2.23 -0.85
N PHE A 69 -11.02 1.20 -1.16
CA PHE A 69 -10.75 0.22 -2.20
C PHE A 69 -12.05 -0.03 -2.96
N PRO A 70 -12.33 0.72 -4.05
CA PRO A 70 -13.35 0.29 -4.98
C PRO A 70 -12.93 -1.08 -5.55
N SER A 71 -13.90 -1.85 -6.07
CA SER A 71 -13.55 -3.00 -6.89
C SER A 71 -12.83 -2.48 -8.15
N LEU A 72 -11.50 -2.62 -8.18
CA LEU A 72 -10.62 -2.03 -9.20
C LEU A 72 -10.50 -2.91 -10.44
N TYR A 73 -10.32 -4.22 -10.24
CA TYR A 73 -9.85 -5.12 -11.31
C TYR A 73 -10.89 -6.14 -11.78
N ASN A 74 -12.02 -6.26 -11.08
CA ASN A 74 -13.12 -7.17 -11.41
C ASN A 74 -12.66 -8.62 -11.69
N ASP A 75 -11.59 -9.06 -11.03
CA ASP A 75 -11.07 -10.42 -11.03
C ASP A 75 -10.58 -10.80 -9.62
N ASN A 76 -9.98 -11.99 -9.48
CA ASN A 76 -9.46 -12.53 -8.22
C ASN A 76 -7.92 -12.57 -8.18
N LYS A 77 -7.23 -11.89 -9.10
CA LYS A 77 -5.77 -11.92 -9.18
C LYS A 77 -5.15 -10.90 -8.23
N LEU A 78 -3.89 -11.14 -7.86
CA LEU A 78 -3.13 -10.12 -7.15
C LEU A 78 -2.69 -9.05 -8.16
N HIS A 79 -3.10 -7.80 -7.97
CA HIS A 79 -2.67 -6.67 -8.79
C HIS A 79 -1.76 -5.74 -8.00
N PHE A 80 -0.71 -5.25 -8.64
CA PHE A 80 0.09 -4.14 -8.11
C PHE A 80 -0.64 -2.84 -8.38
N PHE A 81 -0.73 -1.93 -7.41
CA PHE A 81 -1.45 -0.67 -7.58
C PHE A 81 -0.74 0.52 -6.95
N ALA A 82 -1.02 1.69 -7.49
CA ALA A 82 -0.60 2.99 -6.98
C ALA A 82 -1.84 3.82 -6.68
N GLN A 83 -1.83 4.61 -5.61
CA GLN A 83 -3.01 5.38 -5.19
C GLN A 83 -2.58 6.71 -4.57
N TRP A 84 -3.35 7.76 -4.81
CA TRP A 84 -3.20 9.03 -4.10
C TRP A 84 -4.55 9.69 -3.83
N THR A 85 -4.60 10.57 -2.84
CA THR A 85 -5.76 11.44 -2.54
C THR A 85 -5.31 12.67 -1.76
N THR A 86 -6.05 13.77 -1.85
CA THR A 86 -5.80 14.99 -1.07
C THR A 86 -6.73 15.14 0.13
N ASP A 87 -7.88 14.47 0.12
CA ASP A 87 -8.88 14.59 1.18
C ASP A 87 -9.10 13.27 1.93
N ARG A 88 -9.83 13.35 3.06
CA ARG A 88 -10.10 12.21 3.94
C ARG A 88 -11.28 11.36 3.46
N ASP A 89 -12.17 11.95 2.67
CA ASP A 89 -13.42 11.37 2.21
C ASP A 89 -13.27 10.65 0.87
N TRP A 90 -12.05 10.62 0.31
CA TRP A 90 -11.73 10.09 -1.00
C TRP A 90 -12.53 10.73 -2.13
N ARG A 91 -12.91 12.00 -1.98
CA ARG A 91 -13.63 12.74 -3.05
C ARG A 91 -12.69 13.12 -4.19
N THR A 92 -11.41 13.31 -3.87
CA THR A 92 -10.30 13.50 -4.79
C THR A 92 -9.38 12.28 -4.79
N GLY A 93 -8.53 12.20 -5.81
CA GLY A 93 -7.52 11.17 -5.92
C GLY A 93 -7.69 10.32 -7.16
N CYS A 94 -6.78 9.35 -7.28
CA CYS A 94 -6.80 8.38 -8.36
C CYS A 94 -6.18 7.04 -7.95
N TYR A 95 -6.49 6.01 -8.73
CA TYR A 95 -5.75 4.76 -8.79
C TYR A 95 -4.95 4.71 -10.08
N ASN A 96 -3.79 4.06 -9.99
CA ASN A 96 -2.92 3.73 -11.11
C ASN A 96 -2.73 4.95 -12.03
N MET A 97 -2.99 4.77 -13.32
CA MET A 97 -2.96 5.81 -14.35
C MET A 97 -4.37 6.08 -14.90
N ASP A 98 -5.41 5.71 -14.15
CA ASP A 98 -6.82 5.80 -14.59
C ASP A 98 -7.26 7.26 -14.76
N CYS A 99 -6.54 8.18 -14.11
CA CYS A 99 -6.67 9.62 -14.21
C CYS A 99 -5.35 10.32 -13.80
N PRO A 100 -5.18 11.63 -14.08
CA PRO A 100 -3.92 12.33 -13.81
C PRO A 100 -3.51 12.28 -12.33
N GLY A 101 -2.23 12.01 -12.07
CA GLY A 101 -1.61 12.21 -10.76
C GLY A 101 -0.45 11.26 -10.47
N PHE A 102 -0.54 9.98 -10.83
CA PHE A 102 0.65 9.13 -10.89
C PHE A 102 1.28 9.26 -12.28
N VAL A 103 2.57 9.54 -12.33
CA VAL A 103 3.34 9.67 -13.57
C VAL A 103 4.28 8.46 -13.66
N PRO A 104 4.04 7.51 -14.58
CA PRO A 104 4.88 6.33 -14.71
C PRO A 104 6.27 6.71 -15.23
N PHE A 105 7.29 5.99 -14.79
CA PHE A 105 8.63 6.16 -15.33
C PHE A 105 8.72 5.61 -16.76
N ARG A 106 9.14 6.43 -17.72
CA ARG A 106 9.09 6.06 -19.15
C ARG A 106 9.94 4.85 -19.53
N ASN A 107 11.03 4.61 -18.80
CA ASN A 107 11.99 3.55 -19.11
C ASN A 107 11.94 2.42 -18.07
N THR A 108 10.75 2.15 -17.50
CA THR A 108 10.55 1.00 -16.61
C THR A 108 10.84 -0.29 -17.39
N ARG A 109 11.66 -1.17 -16.81
CA ARG A 109 12.02 -2.46 -17.43
C ARG A 109 10.79 -3.37 -17.50
N ALA A 110 10.75 -4.26 -18.48
CA ALA A 110 9.61 -5.15 -18.71
C ALA A 110 9.34 -6.12 -17.54
N ASP A 111 10.35 -6.44 -16.73
CA ASP A 111 10.28 -7.30 -15.54
C ASP A 111 9.84 -6.55 -14.27
N MET A 112 9.64 -5.24 -14.33
CA MET A 112 9.22 -4.43 -13.18
C MET A 112 7.70 -4.39 -13.04
N PRO A 113 7.18 -4.35 -11.80
CA PRO A 113 5.74 -4.24 -11.59
C PRO A 113 5.22 -2.88 -12.09
N ILE A 114 4.09 -2.92 -12.80
CA ILE A 114 3.42 -1.74 -13.34
C ILE A 114 2.08 -1.59 -12.62
N PRO A 115 1.76 -0.41 -12.03
CA PRO A 115 0.47 -0.19 -11.40
C PRO A 115 -0.70 -0.50 -12.34
N GLY A 116 -1.64 -1.32 -11.86
CA GLY A 116 -2.78 -1.86 -12.60
C GLY A 116 -2.57 -3.29 -13.10
N MET A 117 -1.33 -3.77 -13.18
CA MET A 117 -1.02 -5.09 -13.74
C MET A 117 -1.02 -6.20 -12.67
N VAL A 118 -1.25 -7.43 -13.14
CA VAL A 118 -1.18 -8.65 -12.33
C VAL A 118 0.26 -8.88 -11.85
N VAL A 119 0.38 -9.36 -10.61
CA VAL A 119 1.61 -9.89 -10.03
C VAL A 119 1.58 -11.41 -10.17
N ASP A 120 2.39 -11.94 -11.10
CA ASP A 120 2.38 -13.38 -11.42
C ASP A 120 3.02 -14.24 -10.32
N ALA A 121 4.08 -13.74 -9.68
CA ALA A 121 4.79 -14.45 -8.62
C ALA A 121 4.14 -14.16 -7.26
N VAL A 122 3.34 -15.11 -6.76
CA VAL A 122 2.73 -15.07 -5.42
C VAL A 122 3.34 -16.15 -4.52
N SER A 123 3.29 -15.92 -3.21
CA SER A 123 3.68 -16.88 -2.18
C SER A 123 2.66 -18.00 -2.07
N SER A 124 3.12 -19.15 -1.60
CA SER A 124 2.31 -20.33 -1.32
C SER A 124 2.58 -20.84 0.10
N TYR A 125 1.55 -21.36 0.76
CA TYR A 125 1.67 -21.81 2.13
C TYR A 125 2.70 -22.95 2.26
N GLY A 126 3.77 -22.71 3.02
CA GLY A 126 4.86 -23.65 3.26
C GLY A 126 5.78 -23.91 2.05
N GLY A 127 5.63 -23.15 0.96
CA GLY A 127 6.33 -23.36 -0.29
C GLY A 127 7.09 -22.11 -0.77
N ALA A 128 6.78 -21.67 -1.99
CA ALA A 128 7.36 -20.47 -2.57
C ALA A 128 7.09 -19.23 -1.68
N ASP A 129 8.14 -18.45 -1.44
CA ASP A 129 8.03 -17.13 -0.82
C ASP A 129 8.35 -16.05 -1.86
N SER A 130 7.31 -15.47 -2.42
CA SER A 130 7.41 -14.37 -3.38
C SER A 130 7.23 -13.05 -2.65
N SER A 131 8.25 -12.19 -2.72
CA SER A 131 8.22 -10.88 -2.07
C SER A 131 8.76 -9.78 -2.98
N MET A 132 8.41 -8.54 -2.63
CA MET A 132 8.88 -7.36 -3.31
C MET A 132 9.29 -6.27 -2.33
N VAL A 133 10.47 -5.69 -2.59
CA VAL A 133 10.96 -4.56 -1.82
C VAL A 133 10.53 -3.26 -2.50
N LEU A 134 9.71 -2.48 -1.80
CA LEU A 134 9.21 -1.20 -2.29
C LEU A 134 9.72 -0.05 -1.43
N GLN A 135 9.90 1.09 -2.08
CA GLN A 135 10.24 2.35 -1.42
C GLN A 135 9.35 3.47 -1.94
N ILE A 136 8.72 4.21 -1.03
CA ILE A 136 8.08 5.50 -1.32
C ILE A 136 8.94 6.56 -0.67
N VAL A 137 9.52 7.49 -1.45
CA VAL A 137 10.46 8.47 -0.91
C VAL A 137 10.39 9.79 -1.67
N LYS A 138 10.51 10.88 -0.93
CA LYS A 138 10.71 12.24 -1.43
C LYS A 138 12.15 12.64 -1.09
N ASP A 139 12.95 12.87 -2.13
CA ASP A 139 14.32 13.35 -1.97
C ASP A 139 14.32 14.88 -1.93
N GLY A 140 14.79 15.44 -0.82
CA GLY A 140 14.87 16.87 -0.56
C GLY A 140 16.10 17.53 -1.18
N ARG A 141 17.05 16.76 -1.73
CA ARG A 141 18.27 17.32 -2.33
C ARG A 141 17.93 18.17 -3.55
N PRO A 142 18.50 19.38 -3.68
CA PRO A 142 18.25 20.26 -4.82
C PRO A 142 18.51 19.55 -6.15
N GLY A 143 17.54 19.65 -7.07
CA GLY A 143 17.63 19.03 -8.41
C GLY A 143 17.37 17.52 -8.44
N VAL A 144 17.10 16.87 -7.31
CA VAL A 144 16.74 15.44 -7.27
C VAL A 144 15.23 15.28 -7.18
N GLY A 145 14.65 14.49 -8.07
CA GLY A 145 13.26 14.07 -8.00
C GLY A 145 12.20 15.19 -8.07
N ASN A 146 12.59 16.44 -8.34
CA ASN A 146 11.72 17.64 -8.41
C ASN A 146 10.88 17.90 -7.15
N GLY A 147 11.29 17.33 -6.01
CA GLY A 147 10.48 17.32 -4.80
C GLY A 147 9.25 16.42 -4.88
N ASP A 148 9.13 15.55 -5.87
CA ASP A 148 8.00 14.62 -5.96
C ASP A 148 8.15 13.44 -5.00
N TRP A 149 7.04 12.74 -4.74
CA TRP A 149 7.08 11.45 -4.07
C TRP A 149 7.31 10.35 -5.11
N TRP A 150 8.44 9.66 -5.01
CA TRP A 150 8.82 8.61 -5.95
C TRP A 150 8.52 7.23 -5.39
N LEU A 151 8.07 6.33 -6.26
CA LEU A 151 7.89 4.92 -6.01
C LEU A 151 8.99 4.13 -6.72
N TYR A 152 9.71 3.31 -5.95
CA TYR A 152 10.77 2.43 -6.45
C TYR A 152 10.50 0.97 -6.10
N ARG A 153 10.88 0.06 -7.01
CA ARG A 153 11.22 -1.32 -6.68
C ARG A 153 12.71 -1.35 -6.34
N VAL A 154 13.11 -2.01 -5.26
CA VAL A 154 14.51 -2.12 -4.85
C VAL A 154 14.98 -3.56 -5.03
N SER A 155 16.21 -3.74 -5.52
CA SER A 155 16.89 -5.03 -5.59
C SER A 155 18.36 -4.85 -5.23
N GLY A 156 18.76 -5.36 -4.08
CA GLY A 156 20.09 -5.12 -3.51
C GLY A 156 20.36 -3.61 -3.39
N PRO A 157 21.48 -3.10 -3.93
CA PRO A 157 21.83 -1.67 -3.84
C PRO A 157 21.09 -0.80 -4.88
N VAL A 158 20.31 -1.38 -5.79
CA VAL A 158 19.75 -0.67 -6.94
C VAL A 158 18.28 -0.32 -6.72
N ARG A 159 17.93 0.94 -6.97
CA ARG A 159 16.54 1.45 -6.98
C ARG A 159 16.06 1.57 -8.43
N PHE A 160 14.97 0.89 -8.76
CA PHE A 160 14.33 0.96 -10.07
C PHE A 160 13.08 1.84 -9.98
N PRO A 161 13.07 3.02 -10.61
CA PRO A 161 11.90 3.91 -10.57
C PRO A 161 10.71 3.27 -11.30
N LEU A 162 9.56 3.27 -10.63
CA LEU A 162 8.28 2.84 -11.21
C LEU A 162 7.45 4.06 -11.64
N GLY A 163 7.59 5.18 -10.92
CA GLY A 163 6.93 6.44 -11.21
C GLY A 163 6.91 7.35 -10.01
N HIS A 164 6.19 8.47 -10.11
CA HIS A 164 6.10 9.46 -9.05
C HIS A 164 4.73 10.12 -8.98
N TRP A 165 4.42 10.68 -7.80
CA TRP A 165 3.31 11.59 -7.58
C TRP A 165 3.85 13.02 -7.45
N PRO A 166 3.46 13.95 -8.34
CA PRO A 166 3.90 15.33 -8.27
C PRO A 166 3.57 15.97 -6.91
N ALA A 167 4.52 16.68 -6.31
CA ALA A 167 4.28 17.38 -5.05
C ALA A 167 3.14 18.40 -5.13
N ALA A 168 2.90 18.96 -6.32
CA ALA A 168 1.81 19.89 -6.61
C ALA A 168 0.41 19.29 -6.39
N LEU A 169 0.28 17.96 -6.33
CA LEU A 169 -0.96 17.32 -5.95
C LEU A 169 -1.33 17.61 -4.49
N PHE A 170 -0.34 17.84 -3.63
CA PHE A 170 -0.53 17.77 -2.18
C PHE A 170 -0.41 19.13 -1.49
N THR A 171 -1.06 19.25 -0.34
CA THR A 171 -0.94 20.41 0.55
C THR A 171 0.21 20.22 1.54
N SER A 172 -0.04 19.70 2.74
CA SER A 172 1.00 19.44 3.74
C SER A 172 2.00 18.38 3.28
N LEU A 173 1.52 17.35 2.55
CA LEU A 173 2.33 16.22 2.10
C LEU A 173 3.30 16.64 0.97
N SER A 174 3.13 17.83 0.38
CA SER A 174 4.12 18.39 -0.55
C SER A 174 5.47 18.65 0.12
N ARG A 175 5.50 18.82 1.45
CA ARG A 175 6.72 19.09 2.23
C ARG A 175 7.33 17.81 2.78
N HIS A 176 6.58 17.11 3.63
CA HIS A 176 6.99 15.86 4.27
C HIS A 176 5.75 15.11 4.77
N ALA A 177 5.89 13.84 5.08
CA ALA A 177 4.88 13.06 5.78
C ALA A 177 5.07 13.17 7.31
N THR A 178 4.06 12.76 8.08
CA THR A 178 4.13 12.62 9.55
C THR A 178 3.61 11.27 10.03
N VAL A 179 3.03 10.47 9.13
CA VAL A 179 2.53 9.13 9.40
C VAL A 179 3.04 8.19 8.31
N ALA A 180 3.63 7.10 8.74
CA ALA A 180 3.94 5.93 7.94
C ALA A 180 3.04 4.77 8.38
N ALA A 181 2.60 3.94 7.45
CA ALA A 181 1.79 2.77 7.76
C ALA A 181 2.07 1.60 6.82
N TRP A 182 2.01 0.40 7.38
CA TRP A 182 2.25 -0.89 6.76
C TRP A 182 1.16 -1.83 7.25
N TYR A 183 0.29 -2.33 6.39
CA TYR A 183 -0.84 -3.14 6.88
C TYR A 183 -1.48 -4.00 5.80
N GLY A 184 -2.11 -5.08 6.24
CA GLY A 184 -3.12 -5.79 5.48
C GLY A 184 -4.47 -5.08 5.59
N ALA A 185 -5.22 -5.08 4.49
CA ALA A 185 -6.58 -4.55 4.44
C ALA A 185 -7.51 -5.53 3.73
N VAL A 186 -8.70 -5.74 4.29
CA VAL A 186 -9.77 -6.51 3.65
C VAL A 186 -11.09 -5.77 3.75
N GLY A 187 -11.98 -6.03 2.81
CA GLY A 187 -13.32 -5.47 2.86
C GLY A 187 -14.16 -5.78 1.64
N PHE A 188 -15.32 -5.11 1.60
CA PHE A 188 -16.33 -5.26 0.56
C PHE A 188 -17.12 -3.95 0.37
N PRO A 189 -17.73 -3.75 -0.82
CA PRO A 189 -18.57 -2.60 -1.12
C PRO A 189 -19.87 -2.65 -0.30
N PRO A 190 -20.56 -1.50 -0.13
CA PRO A 190 -21.76 -1.37 0.69
C PRO A 190 -22.92 -2.35 0.40
N ARG A 191 -22.95 -2.97 -0.78
CA ARG A 191 -24.04 -3.86 -1.24
C ARG A 191 -23.87 -5.32 -0.77
N ALA A 192 -22.70 -5.74 -0.31
CA ALA A 192 -22.37 -7.13 0.08
C ALA A 192 -22.61 -7.40 1.58
N ARG A 193 -23.82 -7.10 2.09
CA ARG A 193 -24.06 -6.94 3.54
C ARG A 193 -24.01 -8.23 4.38
N ASP A 194 -24.00 -9.41 3.74
CA ASP A 194 -24.04 -10.72 4.41
C ASP A 194 -22.89 -11.65 3.98
N GLU A 195 -21.86 -11.10 3.34
CA GLU A 195 -20.73 -11.88 2.86
C GLU A 195 -19.62 -12.00 3.91
N PRO A 196 -18.94 -13.16 4.01
CA PRO A 196 -17.79 -13.27 4.89
C PRO A 196 -16.68 -12.32 4.43
N LEU A 197 -16.00 -11.70 5.40
CA LEU A 197 -14.79 -10.96 5.13
C LEU A 197 -13.73 -11.88 4.52
N PRO A 198 -13.01 -11.44 3.48
CA PRO A 198 -11.96 -12.24 2.85
C PRO A 198 -10.84 -12.65 3.79
N ALA A 199 -10.06 -13.66 3.41
CA ALA A 199 -8.78 -13.92 4.04
C ALA A 199 -7.84 -12.70 3.88
N MET A 200 -7.11 -12.35 4.94
CA MET A 200 -6.09 -11.30 4.91
C MET A 200 -4.71 -11.92 4.81
N GLY A 201 -3.85 -11.37 3.95
CA GLY A 201 -2.49 -11.88 3.77
C GLY A 201 -2.51 -13.31 3.25
N SER A 202 -1.89 -14.26 3.96
CA SER A 202 -1.94 -15.68 3.62
C SER A 202 -3.23 -16.41 4.06
N GLY A 203 -4.12 -15.71 4.79
CA GLY A 203 -5.24 -16.33 5.50
C GLY A 203 -4.86 -16.94 6.86
N ARG A 204 -3.60 -16.83 7.27
CA ARG A 204 -3.08 -17.35 8.54
C ARG A 204 -2.71 -16.23 9.50
N GLY A 205 -2.68 -16.58 10.79
CA GLY A 205 -2.32 -15.65 11.84
C GLY A 205 -0.80 -15.44 11.95
N PRO A 206 -0.35 -14.37 12.61
CA PRO A 206 1.05 -13.99 12.68
C PRO A 206 1.96 -15.02 13.38
N GLY A 207 1.41 -15.84 14.27
CA GLY A 207 2.16 -16.86 15.00
C GLY A 207 2.72 -18.00 14.14
N GLU A 208 2.34 -18.08 12.86
CA GLU A 208 2.87 -19.10 11.96
C GLU A 208 4.22 -18.73 11.30
N GLY A 209 4.59 -17.44 11.30
CA GLY A 209 5.89 -16.97 10.82
C GLY A 209 6.11 -17.09 9.30
N TYR A 210 7.38 -17.03 8.88
CA TYR A 210 7.77 -17.06 7.47
C TYR A 210 7.23 -18.27 6.69
N ALA A 211 7.04 -18.09 5.38
CA ALA A 211 6.46 -19.05 4.45
C ALA A 211 4.98 -19.45 4.72
N ARG A 212 4.37 -19.05 5.84
CA ARG A 212 2.99 -19.43 6.20
C ARG A 212 2.10 -18.24 6.54
N ALA A 213 2.63 -17.24 7.23
CA ALA A 213 1.99 -15.97 7.51
C ALA A 213 2.43 -14.91 6.48
N ALA A 214 1.57 -13.92 6.22
CA ALA A 214 1.99 -12.74 5.47
C ALA A 214 2.83 -11.83 6.37
N TYR A 215 3.81 -11.17 5.77
CA TYR A 215 4.74 -10.29 6.46
C TYR A 215 5.02 -9.00 5.69
N LEU A 216 5.39 -7.98 6.47
CA LEU A 216 6.21 -6.87 5.99
C LEU A 216 7.51 -6.88 6.81
N ALA A 217 8.62 -6.94 6.11
CA ALA A 217 9.96 -7.09 6.65
C ALA A 217 10.86 -5.93 6.23
N ASP A 218 12.04 -5.85 6.85
CA ASP A 218 13.04 -4.83 6.58
C ASP A 218 12.51 -3.39 6.66
N ILE A 219 11.57 -3.13 7.56
CA ILE A 219 10.86 -1.84 7.60
C ILE A 219 11.81 -0.72 8.01
N ARG A 220 11.87 0.33 7.18
CA ARG A 220 12.70 1.52 7.43
C ARG A 220 11.96 2.81 7.10
N LEU A 221 12.26 3.87 7.84
CA LEU A 221 11.91 5.24 7.47
C LEU A 221 13.03 5.85 6.63
N MET A 222 12.76 6.99 6.00
CA MET A 222 13.77 7.75 5.24
C MET A 222 13.84 9.20 5.72
N ASP A 223 15.06 9.71 5.80
CA ASP A 223 15.35 11.14 5.99
C ASP A 223 15.14 11.95 4.69
N ASP A 224 15.30 13.26 4.78
CA ASP A 224 15.16 14.21 3.67
C ASP A 224 16.20 14.04 2.56
N MET A 225 17.26 13.27 2.80
CA MET A 225 18.27 12.89 1.80
C MET A 225 18.03 11.49 1.22
N ALA A 226 16.87 10.89 1.52
CA ALA A 226 16.48 9.54 1.11
C ALA A 226 17.40 8.43 1.64
N ASN A 227 18.05 8.65 2.80
CA ASN A 227 18.80 7.65 3.54
C ASN A 227 17.89 6.92 4.54
N PRO A 228 18.12 5.61 4.78
CA PRO A 228 17.39 4.86 5.78
C PRO A 228 17.64 5.41 7.18
N VAL A 229 16.56 5.60 7.92
CA VAL A 229 16.57 5.91 9.35
C VAL A 229 15.83 4.81 10.06
N ASP A 230 16.44 4.31 11.12
CA ASP A 230 15.82 3.31 11.98
C ASP A 230 14.63 3.90 12.71
N ALA A 231 13.45 3.29 12.50
CA ALA A 231 12.25 3.68 13.22
C ALA A 231 12.43 3.36 14.70
N SER A 232 12.42 4.34 15.60
CA SER A 232 12.38 4.00 17.02
C SER A 232 11.09 3.24 17.35
N MET A 233 11.20 2.08 18.03
CA MET A 233 10.05 1.28 18.47
C MET A 233 9.05 2.09 19.28
N ALA A 234 9.50 3.15 19.99
CA ALA A 234 8.64 4.02 20.77
C ALA A 234 7.53 4.68 19.94
N TYR A 235 7.71 4.77 18.61
CA TYR A 235 6.75 5.39 17.70
C TYR A 235 6.04 4.39 16.80
N VAL A 236 6.36 3.10 16.87
CA VAL A 236 5.67 2.04 16.11
C VAL A 236 4.54 1.48 16.95
N MET A 237 3.31 1.56 16.43
CA MET A 237 2.10 1.13 17.12
C MET A 237 1.28 0.17 16.26
N PRO A 238 0.57 -0.79 16.86
CA PRO A 238 -0.36 -1.65 16.12
C PRO A 238 -1.49 -0.82 15.50
N LEU A 239 -1.87 -1.19 14.29
CA LEU A 239 -3.03 -0.69 13.55
C LEU A 239 -3.97 -1.86 13.29
N ALA A 240 -4.98 -2.03 14.13
CA ALA A 240 -5.99 -3.09 13.97
C ALA A 240 -7.38 -2.59 14.37
N ASN A 241 -8.42 -3.11 13.71
CA ASN A 241 -9.83 -2.76 14.02
C ASN A 241 -10.80 -3.96 13.98
N ALA A 242 -10.26 -5.18 13.97
CA ALA A 242 -10.99 -6.46 13.97
C ALA A 242 -10.10 -7.59 14.51
N GLU A 243 -9.52 -7.39 15.70
CA GLU A 243 -8.53 -8.30 16.31
C GLU A 243 -9.05 -9.72 16.58
N GLY A 244 -10.37 -9.90 16.67
CA GLY A 244 -11.01 -11.22 16.74
C GLY A 244 -10.76 -12.07 15.50
N CYS A 245 -10.51 -11.45 14.34
CA CYS A 245 -10.33 -12.12 13.05
C CYS A 245 -8.93 -11.95 12.48
N TYR A 246 -8.43 -10.72 12.47
CA TYR A 246 -7.18 -10.35 11.83
C TYR A 246 -6.21 -9.84 12.87
N LYS A 247 -5.04 -10.46 12.92
CA LYS A 247 -4.04 -10.21 13.94
C LYS A 247 -2.77 -9.69 13.30
N VAL A 248 -1.99 -8.99 14.10
CA VAL A 248 -0.65 -8.53 13.77
C VAL A 248 0.27 -8.83 14.95
N ALA A 249 1.49 -9.25 14.68
CA ALA A 249 2.53 -9.36 15.70
C ALA A 249 3.89 -8.98 15.12
N MET A 250 4.62 -8.15 15.86
CA MET A 250 6.03 -7.87 15.56
C MET A 250 6.85 -9.13 15.85
N GLU A 251 7.88 -9.37 15.05
CA GLU A 251 8.94 -10.30 15.40
C GLU A 251 9.72 -9.74 16.61
N ASP A 252 10.08 -10.62 17.55
CA ASP A 252 10.85 -10.23 18.73
C ASP A 252 12.33 -10.10 18.35
N THR A 253 12.70 -8.94 17.80
CA THR A 253 14.08 -8.62 17.42
C THR A 253 14.70 -7.60 18.37
N ASN A 254 15.98 -7.79 18.70
CA ASN A 254 16.79 -6.82 19.47
C ASN A 254 17.23 -5.61 18.62
N GLY A 255 16.30 -5.03 17.87
CA GLY A 255 16.53 -3.83 17.06
C GLY A 255 16.06 -3.93 15.61
N PRO A 256 16.24 -2.83 14.85
CA PRO A 256 15.90 -2.71 13.44
C PRO A 256 16.84 -3.54 12.53
N PRO A 257 16.42 -3.84 11.29
CA PRO A 257 15.14 -3.47 10.72
C PRO A 257 14.03 -4.40 11.21
N TYR A 258 12.81 -3.86 11.35
CA TYR A 258 11.71 -4.60 11.95
C TYR A 258 10.94 -5.42 10.93
N THR A 259 10.47 -6.57 11.38
CA THR A 259 9.50 -7.42 10.68
C THR A 259 8.24 -7.55 11.53
N PHE A 260 7.09 -7.55 10.88
CA PHE A 260 5.86 -8.03 11.50
C PHE A 260 5.12 -8.98 10.57
N PHE A 261 4.41 -9.90 11.20
CA PHE A 261 3.47 -10.79 10.55
C PHE A 261 2.05 -10.29 10.77
N TYR A 262 1.17 -10.56 9.82
CA TYR A 262 -0.24 -10.23 9.90
C TYR A 262 -1.09 -11.20 9.10
N GLY A 263 -2.37 -11.22 9.40
CA GLY A 263 -3.35 -11.97 8.62
C GLY A 263 -4.45 -12.59 9.47
N GLY A 264 -5.27 -13.39 8.82
CA GLY A 264 -6.40 -14.08 9.43
C GLY A 264 -7.29 -14.71 8.37
N PRO A 265 -8.11 -15.70 8.76
CA PRO A 265 -8.92 -16.48 7.83
C PRO A 265 -10.10 -15.67 7.28
N VAL A 266 -10.82 -16.27 6.34
CA VAL A 266 -12.18 -15.85 5.98
C VAL A 266 -13.05 -15.85 7.24
N SER A 267 -13.82 -14.80 7.48
CA SER A 267 -14.66 -14.69 8.70
C SER A 267 -16.03 -14.09 8.45
N HIS A 268 -17.06 -14.69 9.04
CA HIS A 268 -18.43 -14.15 9.07
C HIS A 268 -18.68 -13.21 10.26
N ALA A 269 -17.80 -13.21 11.26
CA ALA A 269 -17.99 -12.44 12.49
C ALA A 269 -16.64 -11.95 13.04
N CYS A 270 -16.54 -10.62 13.15
CA CYS A 270 -15.50 -9.85 13.83
C CYS A 270 -16.21 -8.74 14.63
#